data_AF-A0AAD7I1Q7-F1
#
_entry.id   AF-A0AAD7I1Q7-F1
#
_cell.length_a   1.000
_cell.length_b   1.000
_cell.length_c   1.000
_cell.angle_alpha   90.00
_cell.angle_beta   90.00
_cell.angle_gamma   90.00
#
_symmetry.space_group_name_H-M   'P 1'
#
loop_
_entity.id
_entity.type
_entity.pdbx_description
1 polymer ?
#
loop_
_entity_poly.entity_id
_entity_poly.type
_entity_poly.pdbx_seq_one_letter_code
_entity_poly.pdbx_strand_id
1 'polypeptide(L)'
;MTLSSTKLTLLEDVLYIVMSVDGIGEADESPPETSKPLCLALISRGFVKSLTVAAGALACTTTPDPANAVAKCTFLFGAVFLTQRGYRELRVGVQHGILQTIYAFGQRDLSDDDTPRNLAFFLSEILTPATVYYYVLADSWTAYFAVANNDRSGSPPSPEFSEAWAGFVTTLLERIDVLRRFDSKDHVSRRACDNVKCGIIMDKAGLRCCAGCNELFYCSRECQGLDWRRGHRDYCAVYRLRHTSEPTSVHENPDFNQFDQPSV
;
A
#
# COMPACT_ATOMS: atom_id res chain seq x y z
N MET A 1 -0.87 24.65 -19.05
CA MET A 1 -0.25 23.95 -20.21
C MET A 1 -1.34 23.18 -20.94
N THR A 2 -1.47 23.30 -22.25
CA THR A 2 -2.40 22.49 -23.04
C THR A 2 -1.74 21.16 -23.40
N LEU A 3 -2.42 20.04 -23.15
CA LEU A 3 -1.97 18.75 -23.68
C LEU A 3 -2.17 18.74 -25.20
N SER A 4 -1.14 18.38 -25.96
CA SER A 4 -1.25 18.25 -27.43
C SER A 4 -2.13 17.07 -27.81
N SER A 5 -2.91 17.19 -28.89
CA SER A 5 -3.73 16.10 -29.47
C SER A 5 -2.95 14.77 -29.67
N THR A 6 -1.65 14.85 -30.00
CA THR A 6 -0.74 13.69 -30.14
C THR A 6 -0.52 12.89 -28.84
N LYS A 7 -0.67 13.50 -27.66
CA LYS A 7 -0.49 12.81 -26.37
C LYS A 7 -1.75 12.07 -25.93
N LEU A 8 -2.92 12.58 -26.31
CA LEU A 8 -4.21 11.93 -26.05
C LEU A 8 -4.40 10.69 -26.91
N THR A 9 -4.00 10.78 -28.19
CA THR A 9 -4.00 9.64 -29.13
C THR A 9 -3.06 8.52 -28.68
N LEU A 10 -1.89 8.83 -28.13
CA LEU A 10 -1.01 7.80 -27.56
C LEU A 10 -1.64 7.07 -26.35
N LEU A 11 -2.39 7.77 -25.49
CA LEU A 11 -3.09 7.16 -24.36
C LEU A 11 -4.22 6.23 -24.84
N GLU A 12 -4.92 6.62 -25.90
CA GLU A 12 -5.90 5.79 -26.59
C GLU A 12 -5.29 4.52 -27.15
N ASP A 13 -4.18 4.65 -27.88
CA ASP A 13 -3.48 3.51 -28.47
C ASP A 13 -3.02 2.54 -27.37
N VAL A 14 -2.43 3.05 -26.29
CA VAL A 14 -1.98 2.22 -25.16
C VAL A 14 -3.16 1.49 -24.50
N LEU A 15 -4.27 2.19 -24.24
CA LEU A 15 -5.45 1.56 -23.66
C LEU A 15 -6.02 0.48 -24.58
N TYR A 16 -6.18 0.78 -25.87
CA TYR A 16 -6.70 -0.17 -26.85
C TYR A 16 -5.82 -1.43 -26.94
N ILE A 17 -4.49 -1.26 -26.97
CA ILE A 17 -3.56 -2.39 -27.00
C ILE A 17 -3.64 -3.20 -25.71
N VAL A 18 -3.72 -2.56 -24.54
CA VAL A 18 -3.88 -3.26 -23.25
C VAL A 18 -5.18 -4.07 -23.21
N MET A 19 -6.30 -3.48 -23.62
CA MET A 19 -7.58 -4.19 -23.68
C MET A 19 -7.53 -5.39 -24.64
N SER A 20 -6.92 -5.21 -25.81
CA SER A 20 -6.83 -6.24 -26.84
C SER A 20 -5.88 -7.39 -26.49
N VAL A 21 -4.72 -7.08 -25.89
CA VAL A 21 -3.67 -8.09 -25.62
C VAL A 21 -3.91 -8.83 -24.31
N ASP A 22 -4.39 -8.12 -23.27
CA ASP A 22 -4.65 -8.73 -21.96
C ASP A 22 -6.13 -9.17 -21.81
N GLY A 23 -6.95 -9.09 -22.87
CA GLY A 23 -8.33 -9.57 -22.90
C GLY A 23 -9.28 -8.85 -21.94
N ILE A 24 -9.01 -7.58 -21.63
CA ILE A 24 -9.76 -6.83 -20.61
C ILE A 24 -11.03 -6.28 -21.25
N GLY A 25 -12.17 -6.95 -21.03
CA GLY A 25 -13.49 -6.52 -21.50
C GLY A 25 -14.34 -7.59 -22.20
N GLU A 26 -13.82 -8.80 -22.42
CA GLU A 26 -14.62 -9.92 -22.93
C GLU A 26 -15.35 -10.62 -21.77
N ALA A 27 -16.69 -10.63 -21.84
CA ALA A 27 -17.56 -11.24 -20.86
C ALA A 27 -17.60 -12.77 -21.00
N ASP A 28 -16.45 -13.43 -20.81
CA ASP A 28 -16.40 -14.90 -20.79
C ASP A 28 -16.37 -15.43 -19.35
N GLU A 29 -17.26 -16.37 -19.04
CA GLU A 29 -17.57 -16.92 -17.71
C GLU A 29 -16.52 -17.94 -17.19
N SER A 30 -15.28 -17.85 -17.65
CA SER A 30 -14.18 -18.69 -17.14
C SER A 30 -13.18 -17.83 -16.36
N PRO A 31 -12.67 -18.27 -15.18
CA PRO A 31 -11.70 -17.48 -14.45
C PRO A 31 -10.39 -17.49 -15.25
N PRO A 32 -9.92 -16.36 -15.81
CA PRO A 32 -8.65 -16.39 -16.51
C PRO A 32 -7.57 -16.48 -15.43
N GLU A 33 -7.04 -17.69 -15.24
CA GLU A 33 -5.79 -17.85 -14.53
C GLU A 33 -4.67 -17.12 -15.31
N THR A 34 -4.44 -15.87 -14.92
CA THR A 34 -3.11 -15.39 -14.50
C THR A 34 -2.02 -15.14 -15.54
N SER A 35 -2.33 -14.61 -16.72
CA SER A 35 -1.30 -13.82 -17.39
C SER A 35 -1.88 -12.60 -18.08
N LYS A 36 -1.56 -11.41 -17.54
CA LYS A 36 -1.66 -10.12 -18.25
C LYS A 36 -0.25 -9.76 -18.77
N PRO A 37 0.25 -10.47 -19.80
CA PRO A 37 1.66 -10.40 -20.19
C PRO A 37 2.06 -8.98 -20.58
N LEU A 38 1.15 -8.19 -21.16
CA LEU A 38 1.45 -6.82 -21.54
C LEU A 38 1.51 -5.90 -20.32
N CYS A 39 0.55 -5.95 -19.40
CA CYS A 39 0.64 -5.21 -18.13
C CYS A 39 1.94 -5.55 -17.38
N LEU A 40 2.32 -6.83 -17.30
CA LEU A 40 3.57 -7.25 -16.65
C LEU A 40 4.82 -6.70 -17.36
N ALA A 41 4.83 -6.69 -18.70
CA ALA A 41 5.92 -6.12 -19.50
C ALA A 41 6.00 -4.59 -19.32
N LEU A 42 4.86 -3.89 -19.33
CA LEU A 42 4.78 -2.46 -19.09
C LEU A 42 5.28 -2.10 -17.69
N ILE A 43 4.82 -2.82 -16.66
CA ILE A 43 5.28 -2.68 -15.28
C ILE A 43 6.81 -2.82 -15.22
N SER A 44 7.38 -3.84 -15.84
CA SER A 44 8.84 -4.07 -15.84
C SER A 44 9.66 -2.94 -16.47
N ARG A 45 9.01 -2.06 -17.25
CA ARG A 45 9.62 -0.89 -17.90
C ARG A 45 9.29 0.44 -17.20
N GLY A 46 8.77 0.39 -15.98
CA GLY A 46 8.47 1.58 -15.18
C GLY A 46 7.18 2.31 -15.60
N PHE A 47 6.27 1.63 -16.29
CA PHE A 47 5.04 2.23 -16.80
C PHE A 47 4.18 2.87 -15.70
N VAL A 48 4.16 2.29 -14.48
CA VAL A 48 3.40 2.85 -13.35
C VAL A 48 3.79 4.30 -13.09
N LYS A 49 5.09 4.58 -12.96
CA LYS A 49 5.60 5.95 -12.78
C LYS A 49 5.17 6.86 -13.93
N SER A 50 5.37 6.43 -15.17
CA SER A 50 5.04 7.22 -16.35
C SER A 50 3.55 7.54 -16.44
N LEU A 51 2.69 6.54 -16.17
CA LEU A 51 1.25 6.67 -16.15
C LEU A 51 0.81 7.63 -15.03
N THR A 52 1.32 7.48 -13.82
CA THR A 52 1.00 8.35 -12.69
C THR A 52 1.38 9.80 -12.98
N VAL A 53 2.59 10.06 -13.49
CA VAL A 53 3.04 11.42 -13.82
C VAL A 53 2.20 12.02 -14.95
N ALA A 54 1.86 11.23 -15.98
CA ALA A 54 1.02 11.69 -17.08
C ALA A 54 -0.41 12.01 -16.61
N ALA A 55 -0.99 11.16 -15.76
CA ALA A 55 -2.31 11.37 -15.18
C ALA A 55 -2.33 12.58 -14.24
N GLY A 56 -1.30 12.79 -13.43
CA GLY A 56 -1.16 13.98 -12.60
C GLY A 56 -1.06 15.26 -13.44
N ALA A 57 -0.30 15.23 -14.54
CA ALA A 57 -0.26 16.35 -15.49
C ALA A 57 -1.65 16.62 -16.09
N LEU A 58 -2.40 15.57 -16.49
CA LEU A 58 -3.78 15.70 -16.96
C LEU A 58 -4.70 16.34 -15.91
N ALA A 59 -4.53 15.98 -14.64
CA ALA A 59 -5.30 16.54 -13.52
C ALA A 59 -5.12 18.06 -13.38
N CYS A 60 -3.93 18.57 -13.70
CA CYS A 60 -3.59 19.99 -13.64
C CYS A 60 -3.87 20.78 -14.94
N THR A 61 -4.40 20.16 -15.99
CA THR A 61 -4.62 20.81 -17.29
C THR A 61 -6.09 20.93 -17.66
N THR A 62 -6.44 22.01 -18.36
CA THR A 62 -7.72 22.18 -19.07
C THR A 62 -7.59 21.53 -20.45
N THR A 63 -8.05 20.29 -20.58
CA THR A 63 -8.11 19.59 -21.87
C THR A 63 -9.47 19.80 -22.54
N PRO A 64 -9.59 19.70 -23.88
CA PRO A 64 -10.86 19.83 -24.59
C PRO A 64 -11.89 18.75 -24.19
N ASP A 65 -11.39 17.55 -23.84
CA ASP A 65 -12.19 16.40 -23.37
C ASP A 65 -11.52 15.78 -22.12
N PRO A 66 -11.68 16.41 -20.95
CA PRO A 66 -11.05 15.95 -19.71
C PRO A 66 -11.65 14.65 -19.19
N ALA A 67 -12.94 14.41 -19.41
CA ALA A 67 -13.62 13.22 -18.93
C ALA A 67 -13.01 11.95 -19.54
N ASN A 68 -12.86 11.94 -20.87
CA ASN A 68 -12.33 10.79 -21.60
C ASN A 68 -10.87 10.46 -21.24
N ALA A 69 -10.01 11.48 -21.11
CA ALA A 69 -8.61 11.25 -20.71
C ALA A 69 -8.52 10.69 -19.28
N VAL A 70 -9.37 11.19 -18.37
CA VAL A 70 -9.45 10.71 -16.98
C VAL A 70 -9.96 9.27 -16.93
N ALA A 71 -11.02 8.94 -17.68
CA ALA A 71 -11.58 7.59 -17.75
C ALA A 71 -10.51 6.58 -18.18
N LYS A 72 -9.74 6.92 -19.22
CA LYS A 72 -8.65 6.08 -19.74
C LYS A 72 -7.54 5.86 -18.72
N CYS A 73 -7.09 6.92 -18.04
CA CYS A 73 -6.09 6.80 -16.98
C CYS A 73 -6.60 5.93 -15.82
N THR A 74 -7.85 6.11 -15.42
CA THR A 74 -8.46 5.37 -14.31
C THR A 74 -8.57 3.88 -14.65
N PHE A 75 -8.98 3.56 -15.88
CA PHE A 75 -9.01 2.17 -16.36
C PHE A 75 -7.61 1.55 -16.38
N LEU A 76 -6.60 2.27 -16.90
CA LEU A 76 -5.22 1.79 -16.93
C LEU A 76 -4.66 1.54 -15.53
N PHE A 77 -5.00 2.37 -14.54
CA PHE A 77 -4.66 2.09 -13.15
C PHE A 77 -5.28 0.76 -12.70
N GLY A 78 -6.58 0.57 -12.89
CA GLY A 78 -7.24 -0.72 -12.57
C GLY A 78 -6.57 -1.91 -13.26
N ALA A 79 -6.35 -1.83 -14.58
CA ALA A 79 -5.74 -2.88 -15.38
C ALA A 79 -4.36 -3.32 -14.84
N VAL A 80 -3.50 -2.33 -14.55
CA VAL A 80 -2.12 -2.53 -14.08
C VAL A 80 -2.10 -3.03 -12.64
N PHE A 81 -2.83 -2.39 -11.73
CA PHE A 81 -2.75 -2.67 -10.29
C PHE A 81 -3.51 -3.93 -9.87
N LEU A 82 -4.46 -4.42 -10.67
CA LEU A 82 -5.08 -5.72 -10.46
C LEU A 82 -4.16 -6.91 -10.82
N THR A 83 -2.93 -6.66 -11.29
CA THR A 83 -1.91 -7.72 -11.45
C THR A 83 -1.09 -7.91 -10.18
N GLN A 84 -0.63 -9.15 -9.90
CA GLN A 84 0.23 -9.42 -8.73
C GLN A 84 1.49 -8.55 -8.68
N ARG A 85 2.11 -8.25 -9.83
CA ARG A 85 3.27 -7.33 -9.88
C ARG A 85 2.84 -5.87 -9.73
N GLY A 86 1.71 -5.47 -10.32
CA GLY A 86 1.19 -4.11 -10.19
C GLY A 86 0.94 -3.74 -8.74
N TYR A 87 0.40 -4.66 -7.94
CA TYR A 87 0.23 -4.48 -6.51
C TYR A 87 1.56 -4.16 -5.78
N ARG A 88 2.68 -4.76 -6.18
CA ARG A 88 4.02 -4.45 -5.63
C ARG A 88 4.52 -3.06 -6.03
N GLU A 89 4.10 -2.56 -7.19
CA GLU A 89 4.44 -1.24 -7.70
C GLU A 89 3.53 -0.12 -7.16
N LEU A 90 2.56 -0.45 -6.30
CA LEU A 90 1.65 0.56 -5.75
C LEU A 90 2.40 1.65 -4.98
N ARG A 91 3.47 1.26 -4.27
CA ARG A 91 4.39 2.21 -3.64
C ARG A 91 4.96 3.22 -4.64
N VAL A 92 5.39 2.76 -5.81
CA VAL A 92 5.91 3.63 -6.88
C VAL A 92 4.83 4.59 -7.35
N GLY A 93 3.60 4.13 -7.53
CA GLY A 93 2.46 4.99 -7.84
C GLY A 93 2.25 6.08 -6.78
N VAL A 94 2.22 5.70 -5.50
CA VAL A 94 2.07 6.65 -4.38
C VAL A 94 3.19 7.68 -4.34
N GLN A 95 4.45 7.26 -4.45
CA GLN A 95 5.62 8.15 -4.47
C GLN A 95 5.61 9.16 -5.63
N HIS A 96 4.92 8.84 -6.73
CA HIS A 96 4.84 9.69 -7.91
C HIS A 96 3.52 10.45 -8.03
N GLY A 97 2.68 10.42 -6.99
CA GLY A 97 1.53 11.29 -6.88
C GLY A 97 0.19 10.68 -7.30
N ILE A 98 0.04 9.35 -7.26
CA ILE A 98 -1.22 8.71 -7.67
C ILE A 98 -2.39 9.13 -6.77
N LEU A 99 -2.15 9.34 -5.48
CA LEU A 99 -3.19 9.76 -4.54
C LEU A 99 -3.68 11.17 -4.84
N GLN A 100 -2.76 12.10 -5.10
CA GLN A 100 -3.06 13.47 -5.52
C GLN A 100 -3.83 13.47 -6.84
N THR A 101 -3.46 12.60 -7.77
CA THR A 101 -4.12 12.45 -9.07
C THR A 101 -5.55 11.94 -8.91
N ILE A 102 -5.75 10.88 -8.12
CA ILE A 102 -7.08 10.32 -7.83
C ILE A 102 -7.97 11.37 -7.16
N TYR A 103 -7.45 12.08 -6.16
CA TYR A 103 -8.17 13.15 -5.49
C TYR A 103 -8.58 14.24 -6.48
N ALA A 104 -7.64 14.75 -7.27
CA ALA A 104 -7.91 15.79 -8.25
C ALA A 104 -8.91 15.37 -9.34
N PHE A 105 -8.91 14.09 -9.74
CA PHE A 105 -9.92 13.55 -10.66
C PHE A 105 -11.29 13.41 -9.99
N GLY A 106 -11.34 12.93 -8.76
CA GLY A 106 -12.59 12.78 -8.01
C GLY A 106 -13.26 14.10 -7.64
N GLN A 107 -12.50 15.21 -7.63
CA GLN A 107 -13.01 16.57 -7.46
C GLN A 107 -13.65 17.16 -8.72
N ARG A 108 -13.53 16.50 -9.88
CA ARG A 108 -14.15 16.96 -11.13
C ARG A 108 -15.60 16.48 -11.19
N ASP A 109 -16.47 17.31 -11.77
CA ASP A 109 -17.83 16.90 -12.10
C ASP A 109 -17.78 15.97 -13.33
N LEU A 110 -17.73 14.67 -13.05
CA LEU A 110 -17.68 13.56 -14.02
C LEU A 110 -18.88 12.64 -13.83
N SER A 111 -20.02 13.20 -13.40
CA SER A 111 -21.21 12.48 -12.97
C SER A 111 -21.86 11.61 -14.07
N ASP A 112 -21.60 11.90 -15.35
CA ASP A 112 -22.12 11.15 -16.50
C ASP A 112 -21.25 9.95 -16.93
N ASP A 113 -20.14 9.67 -16.24
CA ASP A 113 -19.17 8.62 -16.61
C ASP A 113 -18.91 7.62 -15.47
N ASP A 114 -18.39 6.44 -15.79
CA ASP A 114 -18.01 5.41 -14.80
C ASP A 114 -16.74 5.78 -14.00
N THR A 115 -16.09 6.90 -14.33
CA THR A 115 -14.87 7.37 -13.67
C THR A 115 -14.97 7.44 -12.15
N PRO A 116 -15.97 8.11 -11.53
CA PRO A 116 -16.05 8.20 -10.07
C PRO A 116 -16.15 6.83 -9.41
N ARG A 117 -16.89 5.88 -10.03
CA ARG A 117 -16.98 4.49 -9.57
C ARG A 117 -15.64 3.78 -9.67
N ASN A 118 -14.90 3.96 -10.76
CA ASN A 118 -13.59 3.34 -10.93
C ASN A 118 -12.54 3.90 -9.96
N LEU A 119 -12.59 5.20 -9.67
CA LEU A 119 -11.74 5.83 -8.64
C LEU A 119 -12.10 5.35 -7.23
N ALA A 120 -13.40 5.24 -6.93
CA ALA A 120 -13.89 4.69 -5.66
C ALA A 120 -13.41 3.24 -5.48
N PHE A 121 -13.57 2.39 -6.50
CA PHE A 121 -13.07 1.01 -6.52
C PHE A 121 -11.56 0.95 -6.30
N PHE A 122 -10.78 1.82 -6.96
CA PHE A 122 -9.33 1.85 -6.76
C PHE A 122 -8.98 2.15 -5.30
N LEU A 123 -9.67 3.11 -4.68
CA LEU A 123 -9.45 3.44 -3.27
C LEU A 123 -9.84 2.28 -2.35
N SER A 124 -11.02 1.70 -2.51
CA SER A 124 -11.55 0.68 -1.59
C SER A 124 -10.91 -0.70 -1.78
N GLU A 125 -10.68 -1.13 -3.02
CA GLU A 125 -10.28 -2.50 -3.34
C GLU A 125 -8.77 -2.66 -3.61
N ILE A 126 -8.06 -1.58 -3.91
CA ILE A 126 -6.63 -1.64 -4.26
C ILE A 126 -5.78 -0.90 -3.23
N LEU A 127 -6.00 0.40 -3.06
CA LEU A 127 -5.13 1.23 -2.22
C LEU A 127 -5.34 0.97 -0.73
N THR A 128 -6.59 0.96 -0.26
CA THR A 128 -6.90 0.75 1.17
C THR A 128 -6.38 -0.61 1.67
N PRO A 129 -6.60 -1.75 1.00
CA PRO A 129 -6.05 -3.02 1.46
C PRO A 129 -4.53 -3.04 1.46
N ALA A 130 -3.88 -2.31 0.54
CA ALA A 130 -2.43 -2.24 0.46
C ALA A 130 -1.75 -1.42 1.57
N THR A 131 -2.48 -0.58 2.31
CA THR A 131 -1.88 0.11 3.46
C THR A 131 -1.64 -0.81 4.66
N VAL A 132 -1.83 -2.14 4.54
CA VAL A 132 -1.28 -3.12 5.50
C VAL A 132 0.24 -3.26 5.36
N TYR A 133 0.79 -2.95 4.19
CA TYR A 133 2.23 -2.97 3.96
C TYR A 133 2.82 -1.65 4.44
N TYR A 134 3.76 -1.75 5.37
CA TYR A 134 4.42 -0.60 6.00
C TYR A 134 4.85 0.49 5.00
N TYR A 135 5.54 0.12 3.91
CA TYR A 135 6.03 1.08 2.93
C TYR A 135 4.91 1.81 2.18
N VAL A 136 3.81 1.11 1.90
CA VAL A 136 2.65 1.73 1.24
C VAL A 136 1.91 2.63 2.22
N LEU A 137 1.76 2.20 3.49
CA LEU A 137 1.16 2.99 4.56
C LEU A 137 1.92 4.31 4.76
N ALA A 138 3.23 4.23 4.93
CA ALA A 138 4.11 5.38 5.16
C ALA A 138 4.04 6.39 4.00
N ASP A 139 4.24 5.92 2.77
CA ASP A 139 4.21 6.79 1.60
C ASP A 139 2.80 7.36 1.36
N SER A 140 1.73 6.60 1.67
CA SER A 140 0.34 7.06 1.56
C SER A 140 0.00 8.13 2.57
N TRP A 141 0.54 8.04 3.80
CA TRP A 141 0.41 9.08 4.81
C TRP A 141 1.03 10.40 4.36
N THR A 142 2.27 10.36 3.87
CA THR A 142 2.94 11.55 3.32
C THR A 142 2.16 12.15 2.15
N ALA A 143 1.66 11.30 1.24
CA ALA A 143 0.86 11.75 0.11
C ALA A 143 -0.49 12.36 0.55
N TYR A 144 -1.16 11.76 1.53
CA TYR A 144 -2.41 12.28 2.10
C TYR A 144 -2.21 13.64 2.74
N PHE A 145 -1.16 13.81 3.54
CA PHE A 145 -0.84 15.09 4.15
C PHE A 145 -0.63 16.20 3.11
N ALA A 146 0.01 15.87 1.99
CA ALA A 146 0.16 16.80 0.87
C ALA A 146 -1.18 17.14 0.19
N VAL A 147 -2.14 16.20 0.12
CA VAL A 147 -3.49 16.48 -0.38
C VAL A 147 -4.24 17.38 0.61
N ALA A 148 -4.30 17.00 1.88
CA ALA A 148 -5.04 17.71 2.93
C ALA A 148 -4.60 19.17 3.07
N ASN A 149 -3.29 19.45 3.05
CA ASN A 149 -2.77 20.82 3.15
C ASN A 149 -3.05 21.68 1.93
N ASN A 150 -3.30 21.06 0.77
CA ASN A 150 -3.60 21.77 -0.47
C ASN A 150 -5.10 21.76 -0.79
N ASP A 151 -5.92 21.17 0.07
CA ASP A 151 -7.35 21.07 -0.16
C ASP A 151 -8.00 22.44 0.03
N ARG A 152 -8.33 23.05 -1.11
CA ARG A 152 -9.14 24.27 -1.19
C ARG A 152 -10.55 23.98 -1.69
N SER A 153 -10.83 22.71 -1.97
CA SER A 153 -12.07 22.18 -2.53
C SER A 153 -13.06 21.87 -1.41
N GLY A 154 -14.36 21.89 -1.73
CA GLY A 154 -15.39 21.34 -0.84
C GLY A 154 -15.42 19.80 -0.89
N SER A 155 -16.48 19.21 -0.32
CA SER A 155 -16.77 17.78 -0.49
C SER A 155 -16.76 17.42 -1.98
N PRO A 156 -16.16 16.27 -2.38
CA PRO A 156 -16.19 15.84 -3.78
C PRO A 156 -17.62 15.76 -4.32
N PRO A 157 -17.84 16.03 -5.62
CA PRO A 157 -19.17 16.07 -6.22
C PRO A 157 -19.86 14.70 -6.27
N SER A 158 -19.10 13.61 -6.43
CA SER A 158 -19.67 12.24 -6.43
C SER A 158 -19.82 11.72 -4.99
N PRO A 159 -21.02 11.27 -4.59
CA PRO A 159 -21.23 10.60 -3.30
C PRO A 159 -20.40 9.32 -3.17
N GLU A 160 -20.30 8.51 -4.22
CA GLU A 160 -19.58 7.24 -4.23
C GLU A 160 -18.08 7.46 -4.00
N PHE A 161 -17.48 8.42 -4.71
CA PHE A 161 -16.09 8.77 -4.51
C PHE A 161 -15.86 9.39 -3.13
N SER A 162 -16.78 10.24 -2.66
CA SER A 162 -16.69 10.87 -1.33
C SER A 162 -16.69 9.83 -0.21
N GLU A 163 -17.55 8.83 -0.28
CA GLU A 163 -17.61 7.72 0.68
C GLU A 163 -16.33 6.89 0.65
N ALA A 164 -15.85 6.51 -0.54
CA ALA A 164 -14.61 5.75 -0.67
C ALA A 164 -13.38 6.52 -0.18
N TRP A 165 -13.31 7.83 -0.44
CA TRP A 165 -12.25 8.70 0.07
C TRP A 165 -12.28 8.78 1.59
N ALA A 166 -13.46 9.02 2.19
CA ALA A 166 -13.61 9.06 3.64
C ALA A 166 -13.21 7.72 4.29
N GLY A 167 -13.63 6.58 3.71
CA GLY A 167 -13.25 5.25 4.18
C GLY A 167 -11.75 4.99 4.10
N PHE A 168 -11.09 5.39 3.01
CA PHE A 168 -9.64 5.34 2.87
C PHE A 168 -8.94 6.17 3.94
N VAL A 169 -9.34 7.43 4.13
CA VAL A 169 -8.73 8.34 5.11
C VAL A 169 -8.89 7.81 6.54
N THR A 170 -10.08 7.36 6.94
CA THR A 170 -10.30 6.75 8.26
C THR A 170 -9.38 5.56 8.47
N THR A 171 -9.34 4.62 7.52
CA THR A 171 -8.48 3.43 7.63
C THR A 171 -7.00 3.79 7.68
N LEU A 172 -6.57 4.78 6.89
CA LEU A 172 -5.19 5.27 6.87
C LEU A 172 -4.79 5.82 8.24
N LEU A 173 -5.64 6.67 8.83
CA LEU A 173 -5.41 7.27 10.15
C LEU A 173 -5.35 6.23 11.26
N GLU A 174 -6.27 5.26 11.27
CA GLU A 174 -6.29 4.15 12.22
C GLU A 174 -5.00 3.31 12.13
N ARG A 175 -4.54 2.99 10.91
CA ARG A 175 -3.31 2.22 10.71
C ARG A 175 -2.06 2.99 11.10
N ILE A 176 -2.02 4.31 10.87
CA ILE A 176 -0.93 5.16 11.35
C ILE A 176 -0.91 5.25 12.88
N ASP A 177 -2.07 5.33 13.53
CA ASP A 177 -2.14 5.25 15.00
C ASP A 177 -1.61 3.91 15.53
N VAL A 178 -1.98 2.79 14.91
CA VAL A 178 -1.43 1.46 15.24
C VAL A 178 0.09 1.41 15.03
N LEU A 179 0.61 1.97 13.94
CA LEU A 179 2.05 2.01 13.67
C LEU A 179 2.80 2.87 14.70
N ARG A 180 2.30 4.08 14.99
CA ARG A 180 2.88 5.00 16.00
C ARG A 180 2.91 4.37 17.37
N ARG A 181 1.82 3.71 17.72
CA ARG A 181 1.74 2.84 18.88
C ARG A 181 2.89 1.84 18.82
N PHE A 182 2.96 0.98 17.81
CA PHE A 182 4.01 -0.05 17.70
C PHE A 182 5.42 0.52 17.88
N ASP A 183 5.73 1.64 17.21
CA ASP A 183 7.02 2.33 17.26
C ASP A 183 7.31 2.98 18.62
N SER A 184 6.29 3.44 19.35
CA SER A 184 6.46 3.95 20.72
C SER A 184 6.88 2.88 21.73
N LYS A 185 7.06 1.62 21.28
CA LYS A 185 7.41 0.42 22.06
C LYS A 185 6.39 0.08 23.15
N ASP A 186 5.23 0.72 23.14
CA ASP A 186 4.21 0.61 24.17
C ASP A 186 3.43 -0.73 24.05
N HIS A 187 3.58 -1.48 22.93
CA HIS A 187 2.77 -2.69 22.62
C HIS A 187 3.54 -4.01 22.61
N VAL A 188 4.85 -3.99 22.81
CA VAL A 188 5.65 -5.23 22.94
C VAL A 188 6.35 -5.31 24.29
N SER A 189 5.80 -4.60 25.29
CA SER A 189 6.26 -4.74 26.65
C SER A 189 5.93 -6.13 27.17
N ARG A 190 4.79 -6.75 26.85
CA ARG A 190 4.43 -8.07 27.40
C ARG A 190 4.65 -9.23 26.44
N ARG A 191 5.24 -10.31 26.94
CA ARG A 191 5.50 -11.56 26.21
C ARG A 191 5.28 -12.77 27.11
N ALA A 192 4.82 -13.87 26.53
CA ALA A 192 4.70 -15.15 27.22
C ALA A 192 6.06 -15.84 27.40
N CYS A 193 6.24 -16.59 28.48
CA CYS A 193 7.35 -17.51 28.63
C CYS A 193 7.27 -18.62 27.56
N ASP A 194 8.35 -18.83 26.81
CA ASP A 194 8.41 -19.80 25.71
C ASP A 194 8.40 -21.27 26.20
N ASN A 195 8.57 -21.52 27.51
CA ASN A 195 8.18 -22.81 28.09
C ASN A 195 6.65 -22.89 28.11
N VAL A 196 6.07 -23.56 27.11
CA VAL A 196 4.62 -23.68 26.89
C VAL A 196 3.81 -24.19 28.10
N LYS A 197 4.44 -24.91 29.05
CA LYS A 197 3.75 -25.35 30.29
C LYS A 197 3.74 -24.30 31.40
N CYS A 198 4.47 -23.21 31.26
CA CYS A 198 4.50 -22.12 32.23
C CYS A 198 3.34 -21.16 32.02
N GLY A 199 3.14 -20.66 30.79
CA GLY A 199 2.03 -19.76 30.45
C GLY A 199 2.08 -18.36 31.07
N ILE A 200 3.11 -18.03 31.86
CA ILE A 200 3.28 -16.69 32.43
C ILE A 200 3.48 -15.67 31.30
N ILE A 201 2.69 -14.60 31.33
CA ILE A 201 2.84 -13.42 30.49
C ILE A 201 3.34 -12.29 31.38
N MET A 202 4.48 -11.71 31.04
CA MET A 202 5.10 -10.63 31.82
C MET A 202 5.87 -9.67 30.90
N ASP A 203 6.42 -8.62 31.48
CA ASP A 203 7.23 -7.69 30.70
C ASP A 203 8.47 -8.39 30.11
N LYS A 204 8.72 -8.18 28.81
CA LYS A 204 9.84 -8.65 28.01
C LYS A 204 11.16 -8.25 28.65
N ALA A 205 11.22 -7.09 29.28
CA ALA A 205 12.38 -6.64 30.07
C ALA A 205 12.67 -7.56 31.27
N GLY A 206 11.65 -8.23 31.82
CA GLY A 206 11.78 -9.22 32.88
C GLY A 206 11.99 -10.66 32.39
N LEU A 207 11.93 -10.92 31.08
CA LEU A 207 12.24 -12.23 30.51
C LEU A 207 13.73 -12.36 30.21
N ARG A 208 14.24 -13.58 30.35
CA ARG A 208 15.61 -13.94 30.02
C ARG A 208 15.65 -14.57 28.63
N CYS A 209 16.47 -14.02 27.75
CA CYS A 209 16.65 -14.56 26.42
C CYS A 209 17.63 -15.75 26.43
N CYS A 210 17.40 -16.75 25.58
CA CYS A 210 18.34 -17.85 25.38
C CYS A 210 19.62 -17.34 24.72
N ALA A 211 20.74 -17.32 25.46
CA ALA A 211 22.04 -16.89 24.96
C ALA A 211 22.57 -17.69 23.75
N GLY A 212 21.98 -18.85 23.45
CA GLY A 212 22.40 -19.70 22.34
C GLY A 212 21.78 -19.29 20.98
N CYS A 213 20.55 -18.80 20.97
CA CYS A 213 19.82 -18.48 19.73
C CYS A 213 19.25 -17.06 19.69
N ASN A 214 19.19 -16.37 20.84
CA ASN A 214 18.58 -15.06 21.03
C ASN A 214 17.11 -14.94 20.59
N GLU A 215 16.41 -16.06 20.44
CA GLU A 215 15.04 -16.11 19.90
C GLU A 215 13.98 -16.39 20.97
N LEU A 216 14.28 -17.28 21.91
CA LEU A 216 13.34 -17.71 22.94
C LEU A 216 13.60 -17.02 24.28
N PHE A 217 12.51 -16.70 24.99
CA PHE A 217 12.45 -15.89 26.18
C PHE A 217 11.75 -16.65 27.32
N TYR A 218 12.39 -16.67 28.49
CA TYR A 218 11.94 -17.44 29.64
C TYR A 218 11.85 -16.59 30.90
N CYS A 219 10.84 -16.80 31.73
CA CYS A 219 10.73 -16.12 33.02
C CYS A 219 11.81 -16.56 34.03
N SER A 220 12.36 -17.77 33.86
CA SER A 220 13.39 -18.32 34.75
C SER A 220 14.34 -19.29 34.04
N ARG A 221 15.48 -19.57 34.68
CA ARG A 221 16.42 -20.60 34.24
C ARG A 221 15.82 -22.00 34.32
N GLU A 222 14.89 -22.26 35.25
CA GLU A 222 14.20 -23.55 35.29
C GLU A 222 13.30 -23.74 34.06
N CYS A 223 12.56 -22.70 33.65
CA CYS A 223 11.72 -22.76 32.45
C CYS A 223 12.55 -23.02 31.19
N GLN A 224 13.67 -22.32 31.04
CA GLN A 224 14.62 -22.60 29.95
C GLN A 224 15.12 -24.05 30.01
N GLY A 225 15.51 -24.55 31.19
CA GLY A 225 16.01 -25.92 31.34
C GLY A 225 14.96 -27.00 31.06
N LEU A 226 13.70 -26.76 31.42
CA LEU A 226 12.58 -27.65 31.12
C LEU A 226 12.30 -27.70 29.61
N ASP A 227 12.27 -26.54 28.96
CA ASP A 227 12.05 -26.43 27.52
C ASP A 227 13.23 -26.99 26.71
N TRP A 228 14.47 -26.75 27.18
CA TRP A 228 15.70 -27.33 26.62
C TRP A 228 15.62 -28.85 26.47
N ARG A 229 15.13 -29.54 27.51
CA ARG A 229 14.98 -31.00 27.51
C ARG A 229 13.80 -31.50 26.66
N ARG A 230 12.82 -30.65 26.36
CA ARG A 230 11.62 -31.02 25.60
C ARG A 230 11.76 -30.88 24.09
N GLY A 231 12.80 -30.20 23.63
CA GLY A 231 13.08 -30.08 22.21
C GLY A 231 13.83 -28.82 21.84
N HIS A 232 13.90 -27.81 22.71
CA HIS A 232 14.61 -26.57 22.35
C HIS A 232 16.07 -26.80 21.96
N ARG A 233 16.74 -27.78 22.57
CA ARG A 233 18.11 -28.14 22.17
C ARG A 233 18.24 -28.49 20.68
N ASP A 234 17.22 -29.09 20.09
CA ASP A 234 17.27 -29.65 18.73
C ASP A 234 17.13 -28.54 17.67
N TYR A 235 16.35 -27.50 17.98
CA TYR A 235 16.09 -26.39 17.07
C TYR A 235 16.83 -25.09 17.44
N CYS A 236 17.56 -25.05 18.55
CA CYS A 236 18.36 -23.87 18.96
C CYS A 236 19.38 -23.44 17.88
N ALA A 237 20.03 -24.40 17.23
CA ALA A 237 20.98 -24.12 16.15
C ALA A 237 20.29 -23.55 14.90
N VAL A 238 19.09 -24.02 14.58
CA VAL A 238 18.30 -23.52 13.44
C VAL A 238 17.94 -22.05 13.63
N TYR A 239 17.50 -21.67 14.83
CA TYR A 239 17.24 -20.27 15.16
C TYR A 239 18.49 -19.40 15.08
N ARG A 240 19.65 -19.90 15.55
CA ARG A 240 20.91 -19.17 15.45
C ARG A 240 21.29 -18.83 14.01
N LEU A 241 21.09 -19.76 13.08
CA LEU A 241 21.45 -19.57 11.67
C LEU A 241 20.62 -18.46 10.99
N ARG A 242 19.34 -18.30 11.37
CA ARG A 242 18.47 -17.25 10.82
C ARG A 242 19.05 -15.85 11.03
N HIS A 243 19.58 -15.59 12.23
CA HIS A 243 20.23 -14.31 12.59
C HIS A 243 21.53 -14.04 11.82
N THR A 244 22.21 -15.07 11.33
CA THR A 244 23.46 -14.92 10.56
C THR A 244 23.24 -14.76 9.05
N SER A 245 22.07 -15.17 8.55
CA SER A 245 21.73 -15.12 7.12
C SER A 245 20.92 -13.89 6.71
N GLU A 246 20.33 -13.17 7.65
CA GLU A 246 19.76 -11.85 7.38
C GLU A 246 20.89 -10.81 7.44
N PRO A 247 21.24 -10.14 6.34
CA PRO A 247 21.92 -8.86 6.47
C PRO A 247 21.01 -8.00 7.33
N THR A 248 21.54 -7.40 8.39
CA THR A 248 20.93 -6.24 9.03
C THR A 248 20.81 -5.15 7.98
N SER A 249 19.79 -5.22 7.13
CA SER A 249 19.24 -4.02 6.50
C SER A 249 18.71 -3.23 7.68
N VAL A 250 19.52 -2.28 8.11
CA VAL A 250 19.07 -1.13 8.88
C VAL A 250 18.08 -0.41 7.96
N HIS A 251 16.85 -0.94 7.89
CA HIS A 251 15.71 -0.14 7.50
C HIS A 251 15.53 0.78 8.69
N GLU A 252 16.23 1.91 8.66
CA GLU A 252 15.90 3.05 9.48
C GLU A 252 14.41 3.33 9.20
N ASN A 253 13.55 2.91 10.13
CA ASN A 253 12.18 3.39 10.12
C ASN A 253 12.31 4.91 10.30
N PRO A 254 11.79 5.73 9.37
CA PRO A 254 11.76 7.17 9.57
C PRO A 254 11.06 7.45 10.91
N ASP A 255 11.62 8.35 11.70
CA ASP A 255 11.04 8.73 12.99
C ASP A 255 9.68 9.40 12.76
N PHE A 256 8.59 8.64 12.89
CA PHE A 256 7.23 9.12 12.63
C PHE A 256 6.74 10.15 13.66
N ASN A 257 7.51 10.41 14.73
CA ASN A 257 7.26 11.52 15.64
C ASN A 257 7.47 12.89 14.97
N GLN A 258 8.04 12.94 13.77
CA GLN A 258 8.27 14.19 13.01
C GLN A 258 7.15 14.55 12.04
N PHE A 259 6.12 13.71 11.85
CA PHE A 259 4.99 14.06 11.01
C PHE A 259 3.89 14.71 11.84
N ASP A 260 3.88 16.04 11.84
CA ASP A 260 2.81 16.86 12.43
C ASP A 260 1.43 16.40 11.93
N GLN A 261 0.44 16.35 12.82
CA GLN A 261 -0.94 16.13 12.41
C GLN A 261 -1.45 17.36 11.64
N PRO A 262 -2.21 17.17 10.54
CA PRO A 262 -2.87 18.29 9.90
C PRO A 262 -3.92 18.84 10.86
N SER A 263 -4.00 20.17 10.94
CA SER A 263 -5.04 20.88 11.69
C SER A 263 -6.41 20.46 11.13
N VAL A 264 -7.23 19.84 11.98
CA VAL A 264 -8.64 19.53 11.70
C VAL A 264 -9.44 20.80 11.50
#